data_AF-A0A3D5BIN0-F1
#
_entry.id   AF-A0A3D5BIN0-F1
#
_cell.length_a   1.000
_cell.length_b   1.000
_cell.length_c   1.000
_cell.angle_alpha   90.00
_cell.angle_beta   90.00
_cell.angle_gamma   90.00
#
_symmetry.space_group_name_H-M   'P 1'
#
loop_
_entity.id
_entity.type
_entity.pdbx_description
1 polymer ?
#
loop_
_entity_poly.entity_id
_entity_poly.type
_entity_poly.pdbx_seq_one_letter_code
_entity_poly.pdbx_strand_id
1 'polypeptide(L)'
;MFIWKNWRVLHALAMVIEISGKEKIREQVMINTISSFFGFILLLFILMISALNGYLNEYVQAHILFAYMLVFCGLCFITFGIRRFSEVFCSVRFIWKKDIKITTELLNNIKITMQYSYTASFTWILGYIASGFLFDNNTLSASAISDIAVSLLYGFIVSELFLRPIYNKLKSIHLG
;
A
#
# COMPACT_ATOMS: atom_id res chain seq x y z
N MET A 1 16.31 -7.81 -52.90
CA MET A 1 14.94 -8.29 -52.56
C MET A 1 14.86 -9.08 -51.24
N PHE A 2 15.95 -9.67 -50.73
CA PHE A 2 15.95 -10.48 -49.49
C PHE A 2 15.76 -9.68 -48.18
N ILE A 3 16.20 -8.42 -48.13
CA ILE A 3 16.19 -7.58 -46.91
C ILE A 3 14.75 -7.24 -46.46
N TRP A 4 13.82 -7.08 -47.41
CA TRP A 4 12.43 -6.73 -47.12
C TRP A 4 11.62 -7.86 -46.48
N LYS A 5 12.01 -9.12 -46.71
CA LYS A 5 11.31 -10.29 -46.17
C LYS A 5 11.64 -10.51 -44.69
N ASN A 6 12.87 -10.22 -44.27
CA ASN A 6 13.29 -10.31 -42.87
C ASN A 6 12.69 -9.22 -41.97
N TRP A 7 12.43 -8.03 -42.50
CA TRP A 7 11.85 -6.92 -41.71
C TRP A 7 10.44 -7.25 -41.19
N ARG A 8 9.61 -7.89 -42.01
CA ARG A 8 8.24 -8.28 -41.62
C ARG A 8 8.22 -9.36 -40.54
N VAL A 9 9.18 -10.28 -40.57
CA VAL A 9 9.31 -11.36 -39.57
C VAL A 9 9.75 -10.79 -38.22
N LEU A 10 10.71 -9.87 -38.22
CA LEU A 10 11.15 -9.15 -37.00
C LEU A 10 10.00 -8.34 -36.37
N HIS A 11 9.21 -7.65 -37.19
CA HIS A 11 8.09 -6.87 -36.69
C HIS A 11 6.95 -7.76 -36.15
N ALA A 12 6.70 -8.91 -36.78
CA ALA A 12 5.74 -9.88 -36.27
C ALA A 12 6.20 -10.52 -34.94
N LEU A 13 7.48 -10.86 -34.83
CA LEU A 13 8.05 -11.39 -33.59
C LEU A 13 8.02 -10.36 -32.45
N ALA A 14 8.35 -9.10 -32.74
CA ALA A 14 8.24 -8.01 -31.75
C ALA A 14 6.80 -7.85 -31.25
N MET A 15 5.82 -7.91 -32.16
CA MET A 15 4.40 -7.79 -31.82
C MET A 15 3.89 -8.98 -30.98
N VAL A 16 4.33 -10.21 -31.30
CA VAL A 16 4.00 -11.42 -30.51
C VAL A 16 4.62 -11.37 -29.11
N ILE A 17 5.87 -10.89 -28.99
CA ILE A 17 6.53 -10.71 -27.69
C ILE A 17 5.81 -9.65 -26.85
N GLU A 18 5.38 -8.55 -27.47
CA GLU A 18 4.64 -7.48 -26.79
C GLU A 18 3.26 -7.96 -26.30
N ILE A 19 2.53 -8.71 -27.12
CA ILE A 19 1.22 -9.28 -26.76
C ILE A 19 1.38 -10.30 -25.62
N SER A 20 2.35 -11.20 -25.72
CA SER A 20 2.64 -12.20 -24.67
C SER A 20 3.08 -11.54 -23.35
N GLY A 21 3.82 -10.43 -23.42
CA GLY A 21 4.20 -9.63 -22.26
C GLY A 21 3.00 -8.96 -21.58
N LYS A 22 2.10 -8.34 -22.35
CA LYS A 22 0.88 -7.71 -21.82
C LYS A 22 -0.06 -8.72 -21.16
N GLU A 23 -0.18 -9.92 -21.73
CA GLU A 23 -1.04 -10.98 -21.19
C GLU A 23 -0.51 -11.51 -19.84
N LYS A 24 0.80 -11.78 -19.72
CA LYS A 24 1.45 -12.14 -18.45
C LYS A 24 1.29 -11.07 -17.37
N ILE A 25 1.41 -9.79 -17.72
CA ILE A 25 1.23 -8.69 -16.75
C ILE A 25 -0.22 -8.67 -16.25
N ARG A 26 -1.19 -8.90 -17.13
CA ARG A 26 -2.62 -8.90 -16.78
C ARG A 26 -2.97 -10.06 -15.84
N GLU A 27 -2.47 -11.26 -16.11
CA GLU A 27 -2.63 -12.42 -15.23
C GLU A 27 -2.00 -12.18 -13.85
N GLN A 28 -0.77 -11.65 -13.81
CA GLN A 28 -0.09 -11.35 -12.55
C GLN A 28 -0.85 -10.31 -11.71
N VAL A 29 -1.40 -9.27 -12.34
CA VAL A 29 -2.22 -8.26 -11.66
C VAL A 29 -3.50 -8.88 -11.09
N MET A 30 -4.15 -9.77 -11.84
CA MET A 30 -5.36 -10.46 -11.40
C MET A 30 -5.09 -11.38 -10.20
N ILE A 31 -4.03 -12.19 -10.25
CA ILE A 31 -3.63 -13.08 -9.14
C ILE A 31 -3.31 -12.27 -7.89
N ASN A 32 -2.54 -11.19 -8.02
CA ASN A 32 -2.21 -10.32 -6.89
C ASN A 32 -3.47 -9.68 -6.29
N THR A 33 -4.43 -9.29 -7.12
CA THR A 33 -5.70 -8.69 -6.66
C THR A 33 -6.55 -9.70 -5.90
N ILE A 34 -6.65 -10.95 -6.39
CA ILE A 34 -7.40 -12.03 -5.71
C ILE A 34 -6.75 -12.36 -4.36
N SER A 35 -5.42 -12.46 -4.31
CA SER A 35 -4.69 -12.72 -3.06
C SER A 35 -4.90 -11.60 -2.03
N SER A 36 -4.82 -10.33 -2.45
CA SER A 36 -5.13 -9.19 -1.58
C SER A 36 -6.59 -9.21 -1.09
N PHE A 37 -7.54 -9.61 -1.94
CA PHE A 37 -8.96 -9.71 -1.56
C PHE A 37 -9.20 -10.81 -0.53
N PHE A 38 -8.55 -11.97 -0.70
CA PHE A 38 -8.61 -13.04 0.29
C PHE A 38 -8.03 -12.62 1.64
N GLY A 39 -6.88 -11.94 1.63
CA GLY A 39 -6.29 -11.34 2.83
C GLY A 39 -7.23 -10.34 3.51
N PHE A 40 -7.93 -9.50 2.73
CA PHE A 40 -8.92 -8.55 3.25
C PHE A 40 -10.12 -9.25 3.91
N ILE A 41 -10.65 -10.33 3.31
CA ILE A 41 -11.75 -11.12 3.91
C ILE A 41 -11.32 -11.72 5.26
N LEU A 42 -10.12 -12.29 5.33
CA LEU A 42 -9.60 -12.83 6.60
C LEU A 42 -9.48 -11.74 7.68
N LEU A 43 -9.05 -10.54 7.28
CA LEU A 43 -8.90 -9.40 8.18
C LEU A 43 -10.28 -8.91 8.68
N LEU A 44 -11.28 -8.85 7.80
CA LEU A 44 -12.67 -8.59 8.18
C LEU A 44 -13.22 -9.66 9.13
N PHE A 45 -12.86 -10.93 8.92
CA PHE A 45 -13.29 -12.02 9.78
C PHE A 45 -12.71 -11.89 11.20
N ILE A 46 -11.42 -11.53 11.31
CA ILE A 46 -10.78 -11.23 12.60
C ILE A 46 -11.49 -10.06 13.29
N LEU A 47 -11.74 -8.96 12.57
CA LEU A 47 -12.46 -7.81 13.12
C LEU A 47 -13.89 -8.16 13.56
N MET A 48 -14.58 -9.01 12.81
CA MET A 48 -15.92 -9.49 13.16
C MET A 48 -15.89 -10.35 14.43
N ILE A 49 -14.92 -11.25 14.57
CA ILE A 49 -14.75 -12.05 15.79
C ILE A 49 -14.47 -11.13 16.99
N SER A 50 -13.58 -10.16 16.84
CA SER A 50 -13.31 -9.17 17.89
C SER A 50 -14.53 -8.32 18.23
N ALA A 51 -15.37 -7.98 17.23
CA ALA A 51 -16.63 -7.28 17.42
C ALA A 51 -17.61 -8.09 18.27
N LEU A 52 -17.80 -9.37 17.92
CA LEU A 52 -18.71 -10.28 18.60
C LEU A 52 -18.28 -10.56 20.05
N ASN A 53 -16.99 -10.50 20.32
CA ASN A 53 -16.43 -10.67 21.66
C ASN A 53 -16.36 -9.37 22.49
N GLY A 54 -16.79 -8.23 21.94
CA GLY A 54 -16.79 -6.93 22.63
C GLY A 54 -15.44 -6.21 22.69
N TYR A 55 -14.40 -6.74 22.05
CA TYR A 55 -13.05 -6.18 22.04
C TYR A 55 -12.82 -5.12 20.95
N LEU A 56 -13.87 -4.66 20.26
CA LEU A 56 -13.71 -3.77 19.10
C LEU A 56 -13.02 -2.44 19.44
N ASN A 57 -13.25 -1.92 20.65
CA ASN A 57 -12.57 -0.71 21.14
C ASN A 57 -11.07 -0.91 21.35
N GLU A 58 -10.61 -2.12 21.60
CA GLU A 58 -9.19 -2.44 21.76
C GLU A 58 -8.47 -2.52 20.40
N TYR A 59 -9.20 -2.87 19.33
CA TYR A 59 -8.67 -2.99 17.97
C TYR A 59 -8.79 -1.70 17.14
N VAL A 60 -9.78 -0.84 17.41
CA VAL A 60 -9.99 0.43 16.71
C VAL A 60 -9.63 1.58 17.65
N GLN A 61 -8.33 1.73 17.90
CA GLN A 61 -7.81 2.79 18.74
C GLN A 61 -7.57 4.06 17.90
N ALA A 62 -8.53 4.98 17.94
CA ALA A 62 -8.49 6.22 17.16
C ALA A 62 -7.28 7.11 17.49
N HIS A 63 -6.82 7.09 18.75
CA HIS A 63 -5.65 7.86 19.16
C HIS A 63 -4.35 7.32 18.54
N ILE A 64 -4.18 5.98 18.47
CA ILE A 64 -3.07 5.35 17.73
C ILE A 64 -3.17 5.68 16.25
N LEU A 65 -4.38 5.62 15.67
CA LEU A 65 -4.58 5.96 14.25
C LEU A 65 -4.13 7.39 13.95
N PHE A 66 -4.52 8.34 14.79
CA PHE A 66 -4.15 9.74 14.62
C PHE A 66 -2.64 9.93 14.69
N ALA A 67 -1.99 9.33 15.69
CA ALA A 67 -0.55 9.44 15.86
C ALA A 67 0.22 8.78 14.71
N TYR A 68 -0.22 7.59 14.29
CA TYR A 68 0.26 6.91 13.09
C TYR A 68 0.15 7.81 11.84
N MET A 69 -1.02 8.43 11.62
CA MET A 69 -1.25 9.30 10.46
C MET A 69 -0.35 10.53 10.47
N LEU A 70 -0.04 11.10 11.64
CA LEU A 70 0.92 12.20 11.77
C LEU A 70 2.34 11.77 11.37
N VAL A 71 2.81 10.63 11.87
CA VAL A 71 4.14 10.10 11.52
C VAL A 71 4.20 9.78 10.02
N PHE A 72 3.19 9.09 9.50
CA PHE A 72 3.09 8.74 8.09
C PHE A 72 3.09 9.97 7.18
N CYS A 73 2.24 10.96 7.48
CA CYS A 73 2.20 12.20 6.71
C CYS A 73 3.52 12.96 6.83
N GLY A 74 4.11 13.05 8.03
CA GLY A 74 5.40 13.69 8.26
C GLY A 74 6.52 13.09 7.41
N LEU A 75 6.64 11.76 7.38
CA LEU A 75 7.60 11.06 6.52
C LEU A 75 7.38 11.40 5.03
N CYS A 76 6.13 11.37 4.57
CA CYS A 76 5.83 11.69 3.18
C CYS A 76 6.10 13.18 2.85
N PHE A 77 5.81 14.10 3.77
CA PHE A 77 6.09 15.52 3.60
C PHE A 77 7.59 15.82 3.52
N ILE A 78 8.38 15.20 4.39
CA ILE A 78 9.85 15.37 4.41
C ILE A 78 10.47 14.89 3.10
N THR A 79 10.04 13.72 2.60
CA THR A 79 10.65 13.13 1.41
C THR A 79 10.18 13.77 0.11
N PHE A 80 8.89 14.06 -0.03
CA PHE A 80 8.32 14.47 -1.31
C PHE A 80 8.05 15.97 -1.40
N GLY A 81 7.92 16.66 -0.27
CA GLY A 81 7.37 18.01 -0.19
C GLY A 81 5.85 18.04 -0.45
N ILE A 82 5.24 19.21 -0.21
CA ILE A 82 3.77 19.36 -0.23
C ILE A 82 3.13 19.06 -1.59
N ARG A 83 3.81 19.45 -2.68
CA ARG A 83 3.29 19.29 -4.04
C ARG A 83 3.11 17.82 -4.40
N ARG A 84 4.18 17.02 -4.32
CA ARG A 84 4.16 15.59 -4.67
C ARG A 84 3.34 14.77 -3.66
N PHE A 85 3.34 15.15 -2.38
CA PHE A 85 2.45 14.55 -1.38
C PHE A 85 0.98 14.67 -1.80
N SER A 86 0.56 15.87 -2.23
CA SER A 86 -0.80 16.10 -2.68
C SER A 86 -1.17 15.28 -3.93
N GLU A 87 -0.21 15.00 -4.82
CA GLU A 87 -0.41 14.17 -6.01
C GLU A 87 -0.67 12.70 -5.61
N VAL A 88 0.06 12.16 -4.63
CA VAL A 88 -0.16 10.81 -4.09
C VAL A 88 -1.54 10.71 -3.44
N PHE A 89 -1.93 11.69 -2.63
CA PHE A 89 -3.27 11.71 -2.01
C PHE A 89 -4.40 11.91 -3.02
N CYS A 90 -4.18 12.76 -4.03
CA CYS A 90 -5.15 12.92 -5.12
C CYS A 90 -5.28 11.64 -5.95
N SER A 91 -4.25 10.80 -6.01
CA SER A 91 -4.32 9.49 -6.69
C SER A 91 -5.31 8.53 -6.03
N VAL A 92 -5.69 8.73 -4.76
CA VAL A 92 -6.80 7.98 -4.14
C VAL A 92 -8.13 8.28 -4.85
N ARG A 93 -8.34 9.51 -5.33
CA ARG A 93 -9.53 9.87 -6.12
C ARG A 93 -9.61 9.13 -7.46
N PHE A 94 -8.52 8.51 -7.91
CA PHE A 94 -8.46 7.68 -9.12
C PHE A 94 -9.28 6.38 -9.01
N ILE A 95 -9.69 6.00 -7.79
CA ILE A 95 -10.72 4.97 -7.62
C ILE A 95 -12.01 5.40 -8.35
N TRP A 96 -12.33 6.70 -8.39
CA TRP A 96 -13.57 7.24 -8.94
C TRP A 96 -13.45 8.06 -10.22
N LYS A 97 -12.28 8.60 -10.60
CA LYS A 97 -12.11 9.45 -11.81
C LYS A 97 -10.94 8.98 -12.69
N LYS A 98 -11.15 9.00 -14.02
CA LYS A 98 -10.26 8.35 -15.02
C LYS A 98 -9.13 9.24 -15.57
N ASP A 99 -9.19 10.56 -15.38
CA ASP A 99 -8.36 11.52 -16.13
C ASP A 99 -7.18 12.09 -15.33
N ILE A 100 -6.22 11.26 -14.96
CA ILE A 100 -4.95 11.73 -14.37
C ILE A 100 -3.80 11.41 -15.32
N LYS A 101 -2.93 12.41 -15.59
CA LYS A 101 -1.67 12.18 -16.30
C LYS A 101 -0.74 11.35 -15.42
N ILE A 102 -0.57 10.08 -15.75
CA ILE A 102 0.28 9.16 -14.99
C ILE A 102 1.74 9.38 -15.37
N THR A 103 2.53 9.89 -14.43
CA THR A 103 3.98 10.01 -14.57
C THR A 103 4.68 8.82 -13.89
N THR A 104 5.86 8.46 -14.39
CA THR A 104 6.72 7.44 -13.76
C THR A 104 7.12 7.84 -12.33
N GLU A 105 7.27 9.14 -12.10
CA GLU A 105 7.56 9.73 -10.78
C GLU A 105 6.42 9.49 -9.79
N LEU A 106 5.15 9.65 -10.20
CA LEU A 106 4.00 9.36 -9.35
C LEU A 106 3.96 7.89 -8.92
N LEU A 107 4.22 6.97 -9.85
CA LEU A 107 4.31 5.54 -9.54
C LEU A 107 5.42 5.24 -8.51
N ASN A 108 6.57 5.90 -8.63
CA ASN A 108 7.66 5.75 -7.67
C ASN A 108 7.30 6.33 -6.30
N ASN A 109 6.66 7.50 -6.26
CA ASN A 109 6.22 8.14 -5.03
C ASN A 109 5.20 7.27 -4.27
N ILE A 110 4.24 6.66 -4.97
CA ILE A 110 3.29 5.72 -4.35
C ILE A 110 4.03 4.49 -3.81
N LYS A 111 5.03 3.97 -4.53
CA LYS A 111 5.85 2.85 -4.06
C LYS A 111 6.59 3.17 -2.77
N ILE A 112 7.21 4.34 -2.69
CA ILE A 112 7.89 4.81 -1.48
C ILE A 112 6.88 5.06 -0.36
N THR A 113 5.71 5.61 -0.68
CA THR A 113 4.63 5.83 0.29
C THR A 113 4.15 4.51 0.92
N MET A 114 4.05 3.42 0.14
CA MET A 114 3.77 2.09 0.69
C MET A 114 4.81 1.65 1.74
N GLN A 115 6.10 1.92 1.49
CA GLN A 115 7.16 1.60 2.45
C GLN A 115 7.03 2.45 3.72
N TYR A 116 6.74 3.74 3.57
CA TYR A 116 6.54 4.63 4.71
C TYR A 116 5.35 4.29 5.57
N SER A 117 4.34 3.59 5.03
CA SER A 117 3.26 3.03 5.83
C SER A 117 3.78 2.10 6.93
N TYR A 118 4.72 1.21 6.59
CA TYR A 118 5.37 0.33 7.56
C TYR A 118 6.37 1.09 8.43
N THR A 119 7.19 1.96 7.83
CA THR A 119 8.15 2.78 8.59
C THR A 119 7.45 3.60 9.67
N ALA A 120 6.31 4.21 9.38
CA ALA A 120 5.52 4.96 10.36
C ALA A 120 5.07 4.09 11.53
N SER A 121 4.67 2.84 11.25
CA SER A 121 4.28 1.87 12.29
C SER A 121 5.45 1.57 13.22
N PHE A 122 6.63 1.30 12.66
CA PHE A 122 7.86 1.05 13.43
C PHE A 122 8.33 2.28 14.19
N THR A 123 8.28 3.46 13.59
CA THR A 123 8.65 4.72 14.25
C THR A 123 7.72 5.01 15.43
N TRP A 124 6.42 4.77 15.28
CA TRP A 124 5.47 4.87 16.40
C TRP A 124 5.84 3.91 17.54
N ILE A 125 6.10 2.64 17.22
CA ILE A 125 6.51 1.63 18.21
C ILE A 125 7.81 2.05 18.90
N LEU A 126 8.81 2.55 18.16
CA LEU A 126 10.07 3.04 18.73
C LEU A 126 9.86 4.25 19.64
N GLY A 127 9.00 5.20 19.26
CA GLY A 127 8.62 6.33 20.11
C GLY A 127 7.93 5.87 21.39
N TYR A 128 7.05 4.87 21.27
CA TYR A 128 6.37 4.25 22.41
C TYR A 128 7.37 3.53 23.35
N ILE A 129 8.34 2.79 22.81
CA ILE A 129 9.45 2.20 23.59
C ILE A 129 10.25 3.29 24.30
N ALA A 130 10.67 4.32 23.56
CA ALA A 130 11.53 5.37 24.08
C ALA A 130 10.86 6.20 25.19
N SER A 131 9.54 6.35 25.13
CA SER A 131 8.77 7.07 26.15
C SER A 131 8.62 6.32 27.48
N GLY A 132 9.02 5.05 27.55
CA GLY A 132 8.91 4.23 28.76
C GLY A 132 7.50 3.72 29.05
N PHE A 133 6.49 4.04 28.23
CA PHE A 133 5.10 3.57 28.39
C PHE A 133 4.91 2.06 28.19
N LEU A 134 5.95 1.35 27.76
CA LEU A 134 5.92 -0.09 27.50
C LEU A 134 6.05 -0.97 28.75
N PHE A 135 6.54 -0.40 29.85
CA PHE A 135 6.79 -1.15 31.08
C PHE A 135 5.94 -0.59 32.20
N ASP A 136 4.89 -1.34 32.55
CA ASP A 136 4.19 -1.14 33.80
C ASP A 136 4.71 -2.19 34.78
N ASN A 137 5.30 -1.75 35.90
CA ASN A 137 5.94 -2.61 36.91
C ASN A 137 6.96 -3.63 36.37
N ASN A 138 7.89 -3.22 35.49
CA ASN A 138 8.91 -4.07 34.86
C ASN A 138 8.36 -5.21 33.99
N THR A 139 7.06 -5.19 33.66
CA THR A 139 6.43 -6.18 32.77
C THR A 139 5.82 -5.51 31.54
N LEU A 140 5.86 -6.24 30.42
CA LEU A 140 5.22 -5.81 29.18
C LEU A 140 3.70 -5.89 29.40
N SER A 141 3.03 -4.74 29.41
CA SER A 141 1.57 -4.73 29.60
C SER A 141 0.86 -5.33 28.38
N ALA A 142 -0.26 -6.03 28.61
CA ALA A 142 -1.08 -6.55 27.53
C ALA A 142 -1.62 -5.43 26.62
N SER A 143 -1.84 -4.23 27.18
CA SER A 143 -2.18 -3.02 26.42
C SER A 143 -1.05 -2.61 25.49
N ALA A 144 0.21 -2.62 25.93
CA ALA A 144 1.33 -2.28 25.06
C ALA A 144 1.48 -3.26 23.88
N ILE A 145 1.24 -4.56 24.09
CA ILE A 145 1.22 -5.54 23.00
C ILE A 145 0.09 -5.23 22.01
N SER A 146 -1.10 -4.89 22.53
CA SER A 146 -2.25 -4.49 21.71
C SER A 146 -1.91 -3.26 20.86
N ASP A 147 -1.32 -2.24 21.44
CA ASP A 147 -0.99 -0.98 20.76
C ASP A 147 0.05 -1.19 19.64
N ILE A 148 1.03 -2.07 19.87
CA ILE A 148 2.00 -2.49 18.84
C ILE A 148 1.28 -3.19 17.68
N ALA A 149 0.41 -4.15 17.99
CA ALA A 149 -0.33 -4.90 16.99
C ALA A 149 -1.25 -3.98 16.16
N VAL A 150 -1.94 -3.05 16.81
CA VAL A 150 -2.81 -2.06 16.16
C VAL A 150 -2.01 -1.11 15.27
N SER A 151 -0.83 -0.64 15.70
CA SER A 151 0.06 0.18 14.87
C SER A 151 0.47 -0.55 13.58
N LEU A 152 0.90 -1.80 13.69
CA LEU A 152 1.26 -2.62 12.53
C LEU A 152 0.06 -2.88 11.62
N LEU A 153 -1.13 -3.06 12.19
CA LEU A 153 -2.37 -3.23 11.45
C LEU A 153 -2.69 -2.00 10.61
N TYR A 154 -2.52 -0.78 11.14
CA TYR A 154 -2.69 0.44 10.36
C TYR A 154 -1.67 0.56 9.22
N GLY A 155 -0.41 0.22 9.48
CA GLY A 155 0.62 0.12 8.43
C GLY A 155 0.25 -0.84 7.31
N PHE A 156 -0.29 -2.01 7.67
CA PHE A 156 -0.78 -2.99 6.71
C PHE A 156 -1.97 -2.45 5.92
N ILE A 157 -2.98 -1.89 6.59
CA ILE A 157 -4.19 -1.35 5.97
C ILE A 157 -3.83 -0.28 4.93
N VAL A 158 -3.01 0.71 5.29
CA VAL A 158 -2.63 1.80 4.39
C VAL A 158 -1.81 1.29 3.21
N SER A 159 -0.83 0.41 3.43
CA SER A 159 0.00 -0.13 2.33
C SER A 159 -0.79 -1.06 1.41
N GLU A 160 -1.45 -2.06 1.96
CA GLU A 160 -1.97 -3.20 1.20
C GLU A 160 -3.42 -3.01 0.74
N LEU A 161 -4.26 -2.32 1.52
CA LEU A 161 -5.67 -2.13 1.18
C LEU A 161 -5.91 -0.85 0.38
N PHE A 162 -5.11 0.19 0.63
CA PHE A 162 -5.29 1.47 -0.05
C PHE A 162 -4.25 1.69 -1.15
N LEU A 163 -2.96 1.72 -0.81
CA LEU A 163 -1.92 2.15 -1.75
C LEU A 163 -1.58 1.11 -2.82
N ARG A 164 -1.50 -0.18 -2.47
CA ARG A 164 -1.16 -1.25 -3.43
C ARG A 164 -2.19 -1.42 -4.56
N PRO A 165 -3.51 -1.41 -4.31
CA PRO A 165 -4.51 -1.43 -5.38
C PRO A 165 -4.40 -0.21 -6.30
N ILE A 166 -4.16 0.98 -5.73
CA ILE A 166 -3.95 2.22 -6.50
C ILE A 166 -2.69 2.08 -7.38
N TYR A 167 -1.58 1.63 -6.81
CA TYR A 167 -0.33 1.41 -7.52
C TYR A 167 -0.49 0.44 -8.70
N ASN A 168 -1.10 -0.72 -8.46
CA ASN A 168 -1.30 -1.74 -9.49
C ASN A 168 -2.18 -1.23 -10.64
N LYS A 169 -3.25 -0.50 -10.29
CA LYS A 169 -4.16 0.12 -11.28
C LYS A 169 -3.42 1.16 -12.11
N LEU A 170 -2.69 2.09 -11.49
CA LEU A 170 -1.92 3.11 -12.20
C LEU A 170 -0.83 2.50 -13.08
N LYS A 171 -0.13 1.47 -12.57
CA LYS A 171 0.90 0.75 -13.33
C LYS A 171 0.33 0.07 -14.57
N SER A 172 -0.86 -0.53 -14.45
CA SER A 172 -1.53 -1.18 -15.59
C SER A 172 -1.89 -0.20 -16.69
N ILE A 173 -2.24 1.04 -16.35
CA ILE A 173 -2.61 2.09 -17.31
C ILE A 173 -1.36 2.72 -17.93
N HIS A 174 -0.29 2.87 -17.17
CA HIS A 174 0.96 3.43 -17.69
C HIS A 174 1.66 2.50 -18.69
N LEU A 175 1.51 1.18 -18.54
CA LEU A 175 2.12 0.16 -19.40
C LEU A 175 1.19 -0.39 -20.50
N GLY A 176 -0.11 -0.10 -20.41
CA GLY A 176 -1.16 -0.63 -21.30
C GLY A 176 -1.35 0.24 -22.53
#